data_AF-A0A2V6WZP2-F1
#
_entry.id   AF-A0A2V6WZP2-F1
#
_cell.length_a   1.000
_cell.length_b   1.000
_cell.length_c   1.000
_cell.angle_alpha   90.00
_cell.angle_beta   90.00
_cell.angle_gamma   90.00
#
_symmetry.space_group_name_H-M   'P 1'
#
loop_
_entity.id
_entity.type
_entity.pdbx_description
1 polymer ?
#
loop_
_entity_poly.entity_id
_entity_poly.type
_entity_poly.pdbx_seq_one_letter_code
_entity_poly.pdbx_strand_id
1 'polypeptide(L)'
;MPDLRFLFQDGEQVLLVDQRGKRHLVFLRKSETFHSDRGWIAHDAIIGQPEGTPVRSSMGLRYLALRPTLAEYVLDMPRGAQVIYPKDLAMILFWADIYPGCRVLEAGMGSGALTLALLRAVGPDGRVISYEQREEFARRALANIR
;
A
#
# COMPACT_ATOMS: atom_id res chain seq x y z
N MET A 1 -22.39 -1.08 -18.06
CA MET A 1 -20.92 -0.89 -18.18
C MET A 1 -20.28 -1.60 -17.00
N PRO A 2 -19.13 -2.30 -17.15
CA PRO A 2 -18.44 -2.85 -16.01
C PRO A 2 -18.05 -1.71 -15.05
N ASP A 3 -18.23 -1.93 -13.75
CA ASP A 3 -17.84 -0.93 -12.74
C ASP A 3 -16.30 -0.77 -12.79
N LEU A 4 -15.85 0.42 -13.20
CA LEU A 4 -14.44 0.74 -13.39
C LEU A 4 -13.62 0.58 -12.10
N ARG A 5 -14.27 0.53 -10.92
CA ARG A 5 -13.61 0.27 -9.62
C ARG A 5 -12.91 -1.09 -9.56
N PHE A 6 -13.29 -2.04 -10.39
CA PHE A 6 -12.65 -3.36 -10.41
C PHE A 6 -11.40 -3.43 -11.29
N LEU A 7 -11.21 -2.47 -12.20
CA LEU A 7 -10.08 -2.43 -13.12
C LEU A 7 -8.92 -1.62 -12.53
N PHE A 8 -7.70 -2.09 -12.75
CA PHE A 8 -6.50 -1.34 -12.38
C PHE A 8 -6.41 -0.01 -13.15
N GLN A 9 -6.03 1.05 -12.45
CA GLN A 9 -5.88 2.38 -13.04
C GLN A 9 -4.40 2.80 -13.13
N ASP A 10 -4.14 3.75 -14.02
CA ASP A 10 -2.86 4.46 -14.04
C ASP A 10 -2.69 5.24 -12.73
N GLY A 11 -1.52 5.12 -12.12
CA GLY A 11 -1.22 5.70 -10.81
C GLY A 11 -1.73 4.90 -9.61
N GLU A 12 -2.25 3.69 -9.81
CA GLU A 12 -2.63 2.78 -8.72
C GLU A 12 -1.44 1.89 -8.29
N GLN A 13 -1.45 1.40 -7.05
CA GLN A 13 -0.51 0.38 -6.60
C GLN A 13 -1.02 -1.02 -6.92
N VAL A 14 -0.11 -1.88 -7.39
CA VAL A 14 -0.36 -3.30 -7.61
C VAL A 14 0.67 -4.15 -6.88
N LEU A 15 0.22 -5.25 -6.32
CA LEU A 15 1.06 -6.33 -5.81
C LEU A 15 1.14 -7.43 -6.87
N LEU A 16 2.34 -7.63 -7.41
CA LEU A 16 2.63 -8.74 -8.31
C LEU A 16 3.15 -9.92 -7.50
N VAL A 17 2.38 -11.00 -7.47
CA VAL A 17 2.74 -12.24 -6.76
C VAL A 17 3.11 -13.30 -7.78
N ASP A 18 4.34 -13.80 -7.71
CA ASP A 18 4.78 -14.87 -8.59
C ASP A 18 4.32 -16.26 -8.12
N GLN A 19 4.56 -17.28 -8.92
CA GLN A 19 4.19 -18.67 -8.60
C GLN A 19 4.92 -19.26 -7.38
N ARG A 20 6.00 -18.62 -6.91
CA ARG A 20 6.76 -19.01 -5.71
C ARG A 20 6.30 -18.21 -4.48
N GLY A 21 5.31 -17.32 -4.62
CA GLY A 21 4.81 -16.45 -3.57
C GLY A 21 5.68 -15.22 -3.31
N LYS A 22 6.69 -14.94 -4.14
CA LYS A 22 7.47 -13.68 -4.05
C LYS A 22 6.55 -12.53 -4.45
N ARG A 23 6.59 -11.46 -3.68
CA ARG A 23 5.70 -10.32 -3.80
C ARG A 23 6.49 -9.08 -4.22
N HIS A 24 5.93 -8.31 -5.13
CA HIS A 24 6.50 -7.06 -5.60
C HIS A 24 5.43 -5.99 -5.60
N LEU A 25 5.59 -4.98 -4.74
CA LEU A 25 4.75 -3.80 -4.76
C LEU A 25 5.25 -2.85 -5.86
N VAL A 26 4.36 -2.47 -6.78
CA VAL A 26 4.67 -1.65 -7.95
C VAL A 26 3.65 -0.52 -8.05
N PHE A 27 4.11 0.67 -8.43
CA PHE A 27 3.24 1.79 -8.78
C PHE A 27 3.00 1.77 -10.30
N LEU A 28 1.75 1.57 -10.72
CA LEU A 28 1.41 1.52 -12.14
C LEU A 28 1.55 2.90 -12.77
N ARG A 29 2.23 2.93 -13.90
CA ARG A 29 2.44 4.10 -14.75
C ARG A 29 2.38 3.67 -16.20
N LYS A 30 1.54 4.33 -17.00
CA LYS A 30 1.42 4.04 -18.44
C LYS A 30 2.78 4.06 -19.13
N SER A 31 2.98 3.12 -20.04
CA SER A 31 4.23 2.97 -20.83
C SER A 31 5.49 2.67 -20.01
N GLU A 32 5.40 2.44 -18.70
CA GLU A 32 6.50 1.94 -17.89
C GLU A 32 6.47 0.41 -17.76
N THR A 33 7.58 -0.15 -17.27
CA THR A 33 7.79 -1.58 -17.09
C THR A 33 8.29 -1.91 -15.69
N PHE A 34 7.71 -2.95 -15.09
CA PHE A 34 8.26 -3.59 -13.91
C PHE A 34 9.39 -4.56 -14.35
N HIS A 35 10.52 -4.52 -13.66
CA HIS A 35 11.68 -5.40 -13.91
C HIS A 35 12.00 -6.27 -12.70
N SER A 36 12.37 -7.53 -12.96
CA SER A 36 12.80 -8.49 -11.94
C SER A 36 13.85 -9.46 -12.49
N ASP A 37 14.33 -10.36 -11.64
CA ASP A 37 15.15 -11.51 -12.02
C ASP A 37 14.45 -12.50 -12.99
N ARG A 38 13.15 -12.28 -13.25
CA ARG A 38 12.26 -13.12 -14.07
C ARG A 38 11.78 -12.43 -15.34
N GLY A 39 12.51 -11.41 -15.79
CA GLY A 39 12.15 -10.57 -16.93
C GLY A 39 11.31 -9.36 -16.52
N TRP A 40 10.57 -8.82 -17.48
CA TRP A 40 9.82 -7.58 -17.33
C TRP A 40 8.35 -7.74 -17.66
N ILE A 41 7.51 -6.87 -17.09
CA ILE A 41 6.06 -6.80 -17.33
C ILE A 41 5.71 -5.34 -17.65
N ALA A 42 5.09 -5.09 -18.80
CA ALA A 42 4.58 -3.76 -19.13
C ALA A 42 3.40 -3.41 -18.24
N HIS A 43 3.39 -2.21 -17.66
CA HIS A 43 2.27 -1.75 -16.83
C HIS A 43 0.96 -1.68 -17.63
N ASP A 44 1.04 -1.37 -18.92
CA ASP A 44 -0.11 -1.33 -19.83
C ASP A 44 -0.78 -2.70 -20.00
N ALA A 45 -0.10 -3.82 -19.67
CA ALA A 45 -0.70 -5.15 -19.64
C ALA A 45 -1.53 -5.40 -18.36
N ILE A 46 -1.40 -4.56 -17.34
CA ILE A 46 -2.11 -4.63 -16.07
C ILE A 46 -3.20 -3.56 -16.01
N ILE A 47 -2.90 -2.34 -16.43
CA ILE A 47 -3.86 -1.22 -16.44
C ILE A 47 -5.07 -1.60 -17.30
N GLY A 48 -6.27 -1.38 -16.76
CA GLY A 48 -7.53 -1.76 -17.40
C GLY A 48 -7.92 -3.22 -17.23
N GLN A 49 -7.09 -4.06 -16.59
CA GLN A 49 -7.45 -5.44 -16.24
C GLN A 49 -8.10 -5.50 -14.86
N PRO A 50 -9.00 -6.46 -14.62
CA PRO A 50 -9.55 -6.68 -13.29
C PRO A 50 -8.49 -7.25 -12.33
N GLU A 51 -8.67 -6.98 -11.05
CA GLU A 51 -7.88 -7.61 -10.00
C GLU A 51 -7.94 -9.15 -10.07
N GLY A 52 -6.82 -9.81 -9.80
CA GLY A 52 -6.69 -11.27 -9.92
C GLY A 52 -6.39 -11.74 -11.34
N THR A 53 -6.23 -10.84 -12.31
CA THR A 53 -5.83 -11.22 -13.66
C THR A 53 -4.38 -11.75 -13.67
N PRO A 54 -4.13 -12.95 -14.23
CA PRO A 54 -2.78 -13.44 -14.42
C PRO A 54 -2.09 -12.67 -15.53
N VAL A 55 -0.90 -12.13 -15.25
CA VAL A 55 -0.02 -11.46 -16.22
C VAL A 55 1.26 -12.26 -16.41
N ARG A 56 1.89 -12.12 -17.58
CA ARG A 56 3.12 -12.85 -17.91
C ARG A 56 4.28 -11.89 -18.06
N SER A 57 5.44 -12.27 -17.53
CA SER A 57 6.69 -11.58 -17.85
C SER A 57 7.15 -11.91 -19.28
N SER A 58 8.12 -11.15 -19.78
CA SER A 58 8.80 -11.41 -21.05
C SER A 58 9.48 -12.78 -21.14
N MET A 59 9.72 -13.45 -20.00
CA MET A 59 10.22 -14.84 -19.94
C MET A 59 9.08 -15.87 -19.84
N GLY A 60 7.81 -15.47 -19.97
CA GLY A 60 6.64 -16.33 -19.94
C GLY A 60 6.16 -16.75 -18.55
N LEU A 61 6.81 -16.29 -17.48
CA LEU A 61 6.47 -16.63 -16.09
C LEU A 61 5.20 -15.88 -15.66
N ARG A 62 4.32 -16.59 -14.95
CA ARG A 62 3.03 -16.05 -14.50
C ARG A 62 3.16 -15.31 -13.18
N TYR A 63 2.48 -14.17 -13.10
CA TYR A 63 2.25 -13.37 -11.92
C TYR A 63 0.76 -13.16 -11.74
N LEU A 64 0.32 -13.01 -10.50
CA LEU A 64 -1.02 -12.58 -10.15
C LEU A 64 -0.96 -11.08 -9.78
N ALA A 65 -1.77 -10.26 -10.44
CA ALA A 65 -1.89 -8.84 -10.13
C ALA A 65 -3.01 -8.61 -9.12
N LEU A 66 -2.67 -8.17 -7.91
CA LEU A 66 -3.61 -7.93 -6.79
C LEU A 66 -3.47 -6.50 -6.27
N ARG A 67 -4.50 -5.98 -5.58
CA ARG A 67 -4.32 -4.77 -4.78
C ARG A 67 -3.62 -5.14 -3.48
N PRO A 68 -2.61 -4.36 -3.05
CA PRO A 68 -1.94 -4.63 -1.79
C PRO A 68 -2.88 -4.42 -0.61
N THR A 69 -2.81 -5.32 0.35
CA THR A 69 -3.33 -5.05 1.69
C THR A 69 -2.48 -3.98 2.38
N LEU A 70 -3.03 -3.35 3.43
CA LEU A 70 -2.25 -2.40 4.24
C LEU A 70 -1.00 -3.07 4.83
N ALA A 71 -1.10 -4.34 5.24
CA ALA A 71 0.01 -5.09 5.79
C ALA A 71 1.16 -5.25 4.77
N GLU A 72 0.82 -5.53 3.51
CA GLU A 72 1.82 -5.62 2.43
C GLU A 72 2.43 -4.24 2.13
N TYR A 73 1.59 -3.20 2.06
CA TYR A 73 2.09 -1.84 1.84
C TYR A 73 3.05 -1.39 2.95
N VAL A 74 2.71 -1.62 4.22
CA VAL A 74 3.57 -1.23 5.36
C VAL A 74 4.95 -1.88 5.33
N LEU A 75 5.05 -3.08 4.75
CA LEU A 75 6.34 -3.78 4.62
C LEU A 75 7.23 -3.17 3.54
N ASP A 76 6.65 -2.67 2.44
CA ASP A 76 7.40 -2.19 1.28
C ASP A 76 7.41 -0.65 1.11
N MET A 77 6.62 0.07 1.89
CA MET A 77 6.52 1.54 1.80
C MET A 77 7.89 2.22 2.04
N PRO A 78 8.17 3.33 1.33
CA PRO A 78 9.39 4.11 1.56
C PRO A 78 9.54 4.56 3.02
N ARG A 79 10.66 4.19 3.65
CA ARG A 79 10.90 4.46 5.07
C ARG A 79 11.85 5.64 5.26
N GLY A 80 11.42 6.63 6.05
CA GLY A 80 12.31 7.67 6.61
C GLY A 80 12.71 7.38 8.06
N ALA A 81 11.87 6.63 8.75
CA ALA A 81 12.05 6.17 10.12
C ALA A 81 11.61 4.70 10.27
N GLN A 82 12.00 4.08 11.39
CA GLN A 82 11.57 2.73 11.71
C GLN A 82 10.03 2.65 11.83
N VAL A 83 9.44 1.62 11.22
CA VAL A 83 7.99 1.39 11.22
C VAL A 83 7.57 0.38 12.27
N ILE A 84 6.34 0.51 12.74
CA ILE A 84 5.64 -0.52 13.51
C ILE A 84 5.10 -1.55 12.53
N TYR A 85 5.36 -2.83 12.79
CA TYR A 85 5.00 -3.93 11.88
C TYR A 85 3.53 -4.36 12.08
N PRO A 86 2.91 -5.03 11.09
CA PRO A 86 1.48 -5.36 11.11
C PRO A 86 0.99 -6.08 12.38
N LYS A 87 1.82 -6.96 12.96
CA LYS A 87 1.50 -7.65 14.21
C LYS A 87 1.23 -6.65 15.34
N ASP A 88 2.12 -5.70 15.53
CA ASP A 88 2.02 -4.73 16.63
C ASP A 88 1.00 -3.64 16.32
N LEU A 89 0.84 -3.25 15.06
CA LEU A 89 -0.24 -2.35 14.64
C LEU A 89 -1.61 -2.90 15.06
N ALA A 90 -1.88 -4.17 14.77
CA ALA A 90 -3.14 -4.81 15.16
C ALA A 90 -3.33 -4.81 16.69
N MET A 91 -2.27 -5.12 17.45
CA MET A 91 -2.32 -5.10 18.91
C MET A 91 -2.56 -3.70 19.46
N ILE A 92 -1.90 -2.67 18.93
CA ILE A 92 -2.07 -1.27 19.36
C ILE A 92 -3.52 -0.84 19.14
N LEU A 93 -4.07 -1.06 17.94
CA LEU A 93 -5.46 -0.69 17.64
C LEU A 93 -6.45 -1.37 18.60
N PHE A 94 -6.23 -2.65 18.88
CA PHE A 94 -7.10 -3.43 19.77
C PHE A 94 -7.02 -2.94 21.22
N TRP A 95 -5.81 -2.79 21.77
CA TRP A 95 -5.61 -2.36 23.16
C TRP A 95 -5.99 -0.90 23.41
N ALA A 96 -5.85 -0.04 22.40
CA ALA A 96 -6.23 1.37 22.48
C ALA A 96 -7.73 1.59 22.23
N ASP A 97 -8.52 0.53 22.05
CA ASP A 97 -9.97 0.57 21.79
C ASP A 97 -10.31 1.55 20.65
N ILE A 98 -9.64 1.40 19.51
CA ILE A 98 -9.87 2.26 18.34
C ILE A 98 -11.14 1.81 17.61
N TYR A 99 -12.10 2.73 17.45
CA TYR A 99 -13.40 2.47 16.82
C TYR A 99 -13.77 3.55 15.78
N PRO A 100 -14.72 3.27 14.86
CA PRO A 100 -15.17 4.26 13.88
C PRO A 100 -15.72 5.55 14.52
N GLY A 101 -15.26 6.71 14.04
CA GLY A 101 -15.62 8.02 14.58
C GLY A 101 -14.71 8.51 15.71
N CYS A 102 -13.76 7.70 16.19
CA CYS A 102 -12.90 8.12 17.29
C CYS A 102 -11.91 9.22 16.86
N ARG A 103 -11.48 10.02 17.86
CA ARG A 103 -10.47 11.06 17.71
C ARG A 103 -9.19 10.60 18.39
N VAL A 104 -8.14 10.35 17.62
CA VAL A 104 -6.89 9.77 18.10
C VAL A 104 -5.75 10.77 17.95
N LEU A 105 -4.92 10.88 18.99
CA LEU A 105 -3.64 11.58 18.93
C LEU A 105 -2.52 10.55 18.80
N GLU A 106 -1.62 10.74 17.84
CA GLU A 106 -0.34 10.02 17.76
C GLU A 106 0.85 10.98 17.72
N ALA A 107 1.99 10.54 18.22
CA ALA A 107 3.28 11.22 18.10
C ALA A 107 4.41 10.19 18.30
N GLY A 108 5.44 10.06 17.45
CA GLY A 108 5.68 10.71 16.16
C GLY A 108 5.00 10.03 14.96
N MET A 109 4.92 10.72 13.83
CA MET A 109 4.33 10.20 12.59
C MET A 109 5.26 9.19 11.90
N GLY A 110 6.57 9.39 12.02
CA GLY A 110 7.58 8.51 11.45
C GLY A 110 7.43 8.35 9.93
N SER A 111 7.26 7.11 9.45
CA SER A 111 6.97 6.85 8.03
C SER A 111 5.47 6.77 7.70
N GLY A 112 4.58 6.87 8.69
CA GLY A 112 3.12 6.86 8.51
C GLY A 112 2.41 5.51 8.69
N ALA A 113 3.11 4.45 9.11
CA ALA A 113 2.54 3.11 9.23
C ALA A 113 1.38 3.03 10.26
N LEU A 114 1.57 3.62 11.45
CA LEU A 114 0.51 3.70 12.46
C LEU A 114 -0.62 4.63 12.01
N THR A 115 -0.27 5.78 11.42
CA THR A 115 -1.24 6.73 10.89
C THR A 115 -2.20 6.08 9.90
N LEU A 116 -1.70 5.28 8.96
CA LEU A 116 -2.51 4.55 7.97
C LEU A 116 -3.47 3.56 8.65
N ALA A 117 -2.98 2.83 9.65
CA ALA A 117 -3.78 1.87 10.40
C ALA A 117 -4.90 2.58 11.18
N LEU A 118 -4.57 3.70 11.83
CA LEU A 118 -5.54 4.54 12.54
C LEU A 118 -6.58 5.13 11.58
N LEU A 119 -6.16 5.75 10.47
CA LEU A 119 -7.07 6.34 9.49
C LEU A 119 -8.09 5.33 8.95
N ARG A 120 -7.66 4.10 8.69
CA ARG A 120 -8.56 3.02 8.27
C ARG A 120 -9.52 2.59 9.39
N ALA A 121 -9.06 2.55 10.64
CA ALA A 121 -9.87 2.11 11.78
C ALA A 121 -10.91 3.17 12.21
N VAL A 122 -10.52 4.45 12.24
CA VAL A 122 -11.42 5.54 12.64
C VAL A 122 -12.47 5.87 11.59
N GLY A 123 -12.24 5.50 10.33
CA GLY A 123 -13.21 5.70 9.24
C GLY A 123 -13.46 7.16 8.87
N PRO A 124 -14.45 7.44 8.01
CA PRO A 124 -14.67 8.75 7.40
C PRO A 124 -15.08 9.84 8.40
N ASP A 125 -15.76 9.46 9.50
CA ASP A 125 -16.23 10.40 10.52
C ASP A 125 -15.24 10.57 11.69
N GLY A 126 -14.15 9.78 11.69
CA GLY A 126 -13.11 9.85 12.70
C GLY A 126 -12.05 10.90 12.38
N ARG A 127 -11.10 11.08 13.31
CA ARG A 127 -9.98 12.00 13.10
C ARG A 127 -8.70 11.49 13.75
N VAL A 128 -7.63 11.43 12.97
CA VAL A 128 -6.27 11.22 13.49
C VAL A 128 -5.53 12.56 13.50
N ILE A 129 -5.05 12.94 14.68
CA ILE A 129 -4.18 14.10 14.88
C ILE A 129 -2.79 13.53 15.09
N SER A 130 -1.88 13.82 14.18
CA SER A 130 -0.49 13.33 14.26
C SER A 130 0.45 14.51 14.51
N TYR A 131 1.37 14.34 15.44
CA TYR A 131 2.42 15.33 15.73
C TYR A 131 3.79 14.75 15.36
N GLU A 132 4.49 15.42 14.45
CA GLU A 132 5.86 15.07 14.08
C GLU A 132 6.70 16.34 14.10
N GLN A 133 7.73 16.35 14.95
CA GLN A 133 8.59 17.52 15.12
C GLN A 133 9.56 17.67 13.94
N ARG A 134 10.00 16.56 13.35
CA ARG A 134 10.98 16.57 12.25
C ARG A 134 10.27 16.72 10.92
N GLU A 135 10.38 17.89 10.32
CA GLU A 135 9.69 18.22 9.07
C GLU A 135 10.00 17.22 7.94
N GLU A 136 11.22 16.71 7.85
CA GLU A 136 11.61 15.70 6.86
C GLU A 136 10.80 14.39 7.01
N PHE A 137 10.50 13.98 8.25
CA PHE A 137 9.70 12.80 8.54
C PHE A 137 8.23 13.07 8.25
N ALA A 138 7.73 14.25 8.63
CA ALA A 138 6.38 14.67 8.29
C ALA A 138 6.15 14.66 6.76
N ARG A 139 7.08 15.23 5.98
CA ARG A 139 7.01 15.22 4.50
C ARG A 139 7.05 13.80 3.93
N ARG A 140 7.89 12.92 4.48
CA ARG A 140 7.97 11.52 4.05
C ARG A 140 6.69 10.75 4.34
N ALA A 141 6.16 10.86 5.56
CA ALA A 141 4.91 10.22 5.95
C ALA A 141 3.73 10.73 5.10
N LEU A 142 3.63 12.04 4.89
CA LEU A 142 2.60 12.63 4.02
C LEU A 142 2.69 12.13 2.58
N ALA A 143 3.88 11.80 2.07
CA ALA A 143 4.00 11.18 0.74
C ALA A 143 3.47 9.73 0.72
N ASN A 144 3.50 9.03 1.85
CA ASN A 144 3.05 7.65 1.98
C ASN A 144 1.55 7.49 2.29
N ILE A 145 0.89 8.53 2.82
CA ILE A 145 -0.52 8.50 3.29
C ILE A 145 -1.51 9.03 2.24
N ARG A 146 -1.03 9.28 1.01
CA ARG A 146 -1.83 9.84 -0.09
C ARG A 146 -2.82 8.85 -0.69
#